data_AF-G0XZD9-F1
#
_entry.id   AF-G0XZD9-F1
#
_cell.length_a   1.000
_cell.length_b   1.000
_cell.length_c   1.000
_cell.angle_alpha   90.00
_cell.angle_beta   90.00
_cell.angle_gamma   90.00
#
_symmetry.space_group_name_H-M   'P 1'
#
loop_
_entity.id
_entity.type
_entity.pdbx_description
1 polymer ?
#
loop_
_entity_poly.entity_id
_entity_poly.type
_entity_poly.pdbx_seq_one_letter_code
_entity_poly.pdbx_strand_id
1 'polypeptide(L)'
;GQDRRLVLKSHMFLPHPLALTIFEDRVYWIDGENEAVYGANKFTGSELVTLVNNLNDAQDIIIYHELVQPSGKNWCEENMANGGCSYLCLPAPQIN
;
A
#
# COMPACT_ATOMS: atom_id res chain seq x y z
N GLY A 1 -1.39 -16.32 0.63
CA GLY A 1 -2.41 -15.72 -0.25
C GLY A 1 -3.00 -16.81 -1.11
N GLN A 2 -4.32 -16.96 -1.12
CA GLN A 2 -5.01 -18.04 -1.84
C GLN A 2 -5.73 -17.56 -3.12
N ASP A 3 -5.91 -16.24 -3.28
CA ASP A 3 -6.71 -15.63 -4.36
C ASP A 3 -5.88 -14.60 -5.15
N ARG A 4 -4.87 -15.10 -5.86
CA ARG A 4 -4.01 -14.27 -6.70
C ARG A 4 -4.74 -13.88 -7.98
N ARG A 5 -4.73 -12.58 -8.31
CA ARG A 5 -5.36 -12.04 -9.53
C ARG A 5 -4.41 -11.10 -10.27
N LEU A 6 -4.55 -11.05 -11.59
CA LEU A 6 -3.91 -10.03 -12.43
C LEU A 6 -4.90 -8.88 -12.61
N VAL A 7 -4.55 -7.70 -12.12
CA VAL A 7 -5.41 -6.50 -12.21
C VAL A 7 -5.10 -5.69 -13.48
N LEU A 8 -3.82 -5.42 -13.74
CA LEU A 8 -3.38 -4.62 -14.88
C LEU A 8 -2.07 -5.18 -15.44
N LYS A 9 -1.96 -5.21 -16.77
CA LYS A 9 -0.71 -5.45 -17.50
C LYS A 9 -0.59 -4.39 -18.59
N SER A 10 0.45 -3.55 -18.51
CA SER A 10 0.68 -2.48 -19.49
C SER A 10 2.16 -2.18 -19.62
N HIS A 11 2.70 -2.23 -20.84
CA HIS A 11 4.08 -1.78 -21.08
C HIS A 11 4.20 -0.25 -21.06
N MET A 12 3.08 0.47 -21.21
CA MET A 12 3.07 1.93 -21.27
C MET A 12 2.96 2.56 -19.87
N PHE A 13 2.16 1.96 -18.99
CA PHE A 13 1.83 2.53 -17.68
C PHE A 13 2.47 1.78 -16.50
N LEU A 14 3.10 0.63 -16.77
CA LEU A 14 3.89 -0.13 -15.80
C LEU A 14 5.28 -0.53 -16.36
N PRO A 15 6.01 0.32 -17.11
CA PRO A 15 7.36 -0.04 -17.55
C PRO A 15 8.34 -0.19 -16.37
N HIS A 16 8.18 0.62 -15.30
CA HIS A 16 9.01 0.52 -14.10
C HIS A 16 8.27 1.01 -12.82
N PRO A 17 7.26 0.27 -12.33
CA PRO A 17 6.56 0.63 -11.10
C PRO A 17 7.45 0.46 -9.86
N LEU A 18 7.51 1.48 -9.00
CA LEU A 18 8.40 1.52 -7.83
C LEU A 18 7.66 1.29 -6.51
N ALA A 19 6.52 1.95 -6.33
CA ALA A 19 5.69 1.87 -5.14
C ALA A 19 4.21 1.92 -5.50
N LEU A 20 3.37 1.34 -4.65
CA LEU A 20 1.91 1.35 -4.83
C LEU A 20 1.19 1.53 -3.50
N THR A 21 0.00 2.11 -3.57
CA THR A 21 -0.91 2.23 -2.44
C THR A 21 -2.35 2.04 -2.90
N ILE A 22 -3.25 1.75 -1.96
CA ILE A 22 -4.66 1.43 -2.26
C ILE A 22 -5.55 2.25 -1.34
N PHE A 23 -6.60 2.84 -1.93
CA PHE A 23 -7.67 3.47 -1.17
C PHE A 23 -8.99 3.30 -1.91
N GLU A 24 -10.06 3.05 -1.16
CA GLU A 24 -11.39 2.77 -1.72
C GLU A 24 -11.34 1.70 -2.81
N ASP A 25 -11.85 1.97 -4.02
CA ASP A 25 -11.88 1.04 -5.14
C ASP A 25 -10.65 1.16 -6.08
N ARG A 26 -9.66 1.99 -5.73
CA ARG A 26 -8.55 2.34 -6.61
C ARG A 26 -7.20 1.86 -6.07
N VAL A 27 -6.32 1.50 -7.00
CA VAL A 27 -4.88 1.35 -6.77
C VAL A 27 -4.18 2.53 -7.42
N TYR A 28 -3.16 3.02 -6.73
CA TYR A 28 -2.29 4.10 -7.16
C TYR A 28 -0.86 3.61 -7.16
N TRP A 29 -0.06 3.99 -8.15
CA TRP A 29 1.34 3.61 -8.19
C TRP A 29 2.21 4.72 -8.77
N ILE A 30 3.46 4.75 -8.32
CA ILE A 30 4.53 5.51 -8.94
C ILE A 30 5.18 4.63 -10.00
N ASP A 31 5.39 5.19 -11.18
CA ASP A 31 6.24 4.62 -12.21
C ASP A 31 7.47 5.50 -12.42
N GLY A 32 8.66 4.92 -12.24
CA GLY A 32 9.92 5.64 -12.25
C GLY A 32 10.44 5.96 -13.65
N GLU A 33 10.06 5.19 -14.66
CA GLU A 33 10.44 5.49 -16.05
C GLU A 33 9.56 6.59 -16.64
N ASN A 34 8.27 6.61 -16.31
CA ASN A 34 7.37 7.68 -16.71
C ASN A 34 7.41 8.92 -15.80
N GLU A 35 8.10 8.85 -14.66
CA GLU A 35 8.16 9.93 -13.67
C GLU A 35 6.75 10.44 -13.27
N ALA A 36 5.84 9.49 -13.01
CA ALA A 36 4.42 9.78 -12.87
C ALA A 36 3.74 8.93 -11.77
N VAL A 37 2.63 9.45 -11.25
CA VAL A 37 1.67 8.69 -10.45
C VAL A 37 0.44 8.40 -11.31
N TYR A 38 0.07 7.13 -11.38
CA TYR A 38 -1.14 6.67 -12.03
C TYR A 38 -2.15 6.14 -11.02
N GLY A 39 -3.41 6.03 -11.43
CA GLY A 39 -4.45 5.33 -10.68
C GLY A 39 -5.38 4.55 -11.60
N ALA A 40 -5.91 3.43 -11.11
CA ALA A 40 -6.89 2.60 -11.82
C ALA A 40 -7.79 1.87 -10.80
N ASN A 41 -8.91 1.31 -11.26
CA ASN A 41 -9.73 0.45 -10.41
C ASN A 41 -8.95 -0.81 -10.00
N LYS A 42 -8.92 -1.13 -8.70
CA LYS A 42 -8.07 -2.20 -8.12
C LYS A 42 -8.57 -3.62 -8.44
N PHE A 43 -9.77 -3.76 -8.96
CA PHE A 43 -10.36 -5.07 -9.28
C PHE A 43 -10.29 -5.38 -10.77
N THR A 44 -10.45 -4.37 -11.62
CA THR A 44 -10.56 -4.55 -13.09
C THR A 44 -9.39 -3.97 -13.86
N GLY A 45 -8.59 -3.08 -13.26
CA GLY A 45 -7.57 -2.31 -13.97
C GLY A 45 -8.13 -1.24 -14.93
N SER A 46 -9.45 -1.01 -14.93
CA SER A 46 -10.10 0.00 -15.77
C SER A 46 -9.95 1.42 -15.19
N GLU A 47 -10.43 2.43 -15.93
CA GLU A 47 -10.42 3.84 -15.50
C GLU A 47 -9.02 4.33 -15.13
N LEU A 48 -8.05 3.94 -15.94
CA LEU A 48 -6.66 4.36 -15.81
C LEU A 48 -6.57 5.87 -16.02
N VAL A 49 -5.90 6.55 -15.09
CA VAL A 49 -5.70 8.00 -15.10
C VAL A 49 -4.28 8.34 -14.65
N THR A 50 -3.69 9.35 -15.28
CA THR A 50 -2.48 10.01 -14.78
C THR A 50 -2.89 11.07 -13.76
N LEU A 51 -2.42 10.95 -12.53
CA LEU A 51 -2.72 11.88 -11.45
C LEU A 51 -1.67 12.99 -11.36
N VAL A 52 -0.41 12.61 -11.49
CA VAL A 52 0.75 13.51 -11.42
C VAL A 52 1.79 13.04 -12.43
N ASN A 53 2.52 13.98 -13.03
CA ASN A 53 3.65 13.73 -13.92
C ASN A 53 4.79 14.70 -13.60
N ASN A 54 5.94 14.53 -14.28
CA ASN A 54 7.15 15.31 -14.05
C ASN A 54 7.64 15.24 -12.59
N LEU A 55 7.54 14.05 -12.01
CA LEU A 55 8.07 13.78 -10.67
C LEU A 55 9.57 13.62 -10.75
N ASN A 56 10.30 14.29 -9.88
CA ASN A 56 11.74 14.11 -9.80
C ASN A 56 12.07 12.98 -8.82
N ASP A 57 12.48 11.82 -9.34
CA ASP A 57 12.99 10.68 -8.57
C ASP A 57 12.06 10.27 -7.41
N ALA A 58 10.75 10.22 -7.66
CA ALA A 58 9.78 9.78 -6.66
C ALA A 58 9.92 8.26 -6.44
N GLN A 59 10.11 7.85 -5.19
CA GLN A 59 10.40 6.45 -4.83
C GLN A 59 9.28 5.78 -4.04
N ASP A 60 8.43 6.53 -3.35
CA ASP A 60 7.40 5.96 -2.47
C ASP A 60 6.10 6.78 -2.43
N ILE A 61 4.98 6.11 -2.18
CA ILE A 61 3.63 6.70 -2.10
C ILE A 61 2.82 6.03 -0.98
N ILE A 62 2.20 6.86 -0.14
CA ILE A 62 1.27 6.41 0.91
C ILE A 62 -0.08 7.11 0.78
N ILE A 63 -1.12 6.47 1.30
CA ILE A 63 -2.41 7.11 1.55
C ILE A 63 -2.42 7.64 2.98
N TYR A 64 -2.78 8.90 3.14
CA TYR A 64 -3.02 9.52 4.43
C TYR A 64 -4.53 9.64 4.67
N HIS A 65 -5.10 8.68 5.40
CA HIS A 65 -6.53 8.64 5.74
C HIS A 65 -6.79 7.79 7.00
N GLU A 66 -7.71 8.18 7.88
CA GLU A 66 -7.98 7.43 9.13
C GLU A 66 -8.39 5.97 8.86
N LEU A 67 -9.15 5.73 7.79
CA LEU A 67 -9.57 4.38 7.39
C LEU A 67 -8.41 3.42 7.06
N VAL A 68 -7.20 3.92 6.74
CA VAL A 68 -6.02 3.04 6.55
C VAL A 68 -5.33 2.68 7.86
N GLN A 69 -5.68 3.36 8.96
CA GLN A 69 -5.14 3.15 10.32
C GLN A 69 -6.29 2.93 11.30
N PRO A 70 -7.06 1.83 11.18
CA PRO A 70 -8.18 1.56 12.08
C PRO A 70 -7.69 1.43 13.52
N SER A 71 -8.52 1.89 14.45
CA SER A 71 -8.27 1.66 15.88
C SER A 71 -8.19 0.17 16.17
N GLY A 72 -7.19 -0.20 16.96
CA GLY A 72 -6.95 -1.59 17.34
C GLY A 72 -6.36 -1.65 18.73
N LYS A 73 -6.30 -2.87 19.27
CA LYS A 73 -5.67 -3.11 20.56
C LYS A 73 -4.16 -3.23 20.38
N ASN A 74 -3.40 -2.42 21.10
CA ASN A 74 -1.96 -2.59 21.23
C ASN A 74 -1.64 -3.61 22.34
N TRP A 75 -1.40 -4.86 21.96
CA TRP A 75 -1.12 -5.96 22.89
C TRP A 75 0.14 -5.78 23.74
N CYS A 76 1.06 -4.92 23.29
CA CYS A 76 2.31 -4.65 24.01
C CYS A 76 2.15 -3.62 25.13
N GLU A 77 1.02 -2.91 25.20
CA GLU A 77 0.78 -1.85 26.20
C GLU A 77 -0.46 -2.13 27.05
N GLU A 78 -0.98 -3.36 27.02
CA GLU A 78 -2.24 -3.68 27.70
C GLU A 78 -2.11 -3.74 29.23
N ASN A 79 -1.15 -4.54 29.72
CA ASN A 79 -1.05 -4.87 31.15
C ASN A 79 0.27 -4.42 31.78
N MET A 80 1.34 -4.41 31.00
CA MET A 80 2.70 -4.07 31.42
C MET A 80 3.39 -3.37 30.25
N ALA A 81 4.24 -2.39 30.55
CA ALA A 81 5.04 -1.72 29.53
C ALA A 81 5.82 -2.74 28.69
N ASN A 82 5.78 -2.57 27.36
CA ASN A 82 6.42 -3.48 26.40
C ASN A 82 6.03 -4.97 26.57
N GLY A 83 4.84 -5.28 27.11
CA GLY A 83 4.39 -6.65 27.37
C GLY A 83 5.27 -7.43 28.36
N GLY A 84 6.14 -6.74 29.12
CA GLY A 84 7.17 -7.35 29.97
C GLY A 84 8.40 -7.85 29.20
N CYS A 85 8.52 -7.56 27.90
CA CYS A 85 9.68 -7.94 27.09
C CYS A 85 10.90 -7.07 27.43
N SER A 86 12.08 -7.68 27.45
CA SER A 86 13.35 -6.97 27.68
C SER A 86 13.84 -6.16 26.47
N TYR A 87 13.39 -6.50 25.26
CA TYR A 87 13.80 -5.84 24.03
C TYR A 87 12.59 -5.50 23.14
N LEU A 88 12.10 -6.46 22.34
CA LEU A 88 10.98 -6.25 21.43
C LEU A 88 9.74 -7.03 21.87
N CYS A 89 8.60 -6.35 21.88
CA CYS A 89 7.28 -6.96 21.88
C CYS A 89 6.68 -6.88 20.47
N LEU A 90 6.32 -8.03 19.91
CA LEU A 90 5.74 -8.14 18.56
C LEU A 90 4.41 -8.90 18.63
N PRO A 91 3.37 -8.49 17.88
CA PRO A 91 2.10 -9.19 17.88
C PRO A 91 2.26 -10.59 17.26
N ALA A 92 1.77 -11.61 17.96
CA ALA A 92 1.77 -12.98 17.46
C ALA A 92 0.68 -13.20 16.39
N PRO A 93 0.93 -14.04 15.37
CA PRO A 93 -0.07 -14.37 14.37
C PRO A 93 -1.28 -15.05 15.03
N GLN A 94 -2.49 -14.70 14.58
CA GLN A 94 -3.71 -15.40 14.96
C GLN A 94 -3.81 -16.67 14.10
N ILE A 95 -3.62 -17.83 14.70
CA ILE A 95 -3.75 -19.13 14.01
C ILE A 95 -5.11 -19.70 14.38
N ASN A 96 -6.04 -19.67 13.41
CA ASN A 96 -7.26 -20.49 13.42
C ASN A 96 -7.07 -21.67 12.48
#